data_AF-A0A2V9U154-F1
#
_entry.id   AF-A0A2V9U154-F1
#
_cell.length_a   1.000
_cell.length_b   1.000
_cell.length_c   1.000
_cell.angle_alpha   90.00
_cell.angle_beta   90.00
_cell.angle_gamma   90.00
#
_symmetry.space_group_name_H-M   'P 1'
#
loop_
_entity.id
_entity.type
_entity.pdbx_description
1 polymer ?
#
loop_
_entity_poly.entity_id
_entity_poly.type
_entity_poly.pdbx_seq_one_letter_code
_entity_poly.pdbx_strand_id
1 'polypeptide(L)'
;MSGSATPQAVEYVRILPELVLSIFGMVVMVVDPLIDERRNQRTLGNIALLGSLAAIVATLYQSQFPGSAFWNMVNVDTFSVFFHFLVTAVTAVVILTSYEYMEVQQIRAGEYYGLILFGAVGMCLMSSAVELVLIFIALEISSISTYILAGFRRRAAISSEASVKYFLLGSFATAFF
;
A
#
# COMPACT_ATOMS: atom_id res chain seq x y z
N MET A 1 5.60 -16.21 29.61
CA MET A 1 5.96 -14.81 29.29
C MET A 1 4.65 -14.04 29.30
N SER A 2 4.51 -13.05 30.18
CA SER A 2 3.23 -12.39 30.49
C SER A 2 2.72 -11.59 29.29
N GLY A 3 1.84 -12.19 28.49
CA GLY A 3 1.09 -11.47 27.46
C GLY A 3 0.11 -10.52 28.15
N SER A 4 0.42 -9.23 28.15
CA SER A 4 -0.60 -8.22 28.44
C SER A 4 -1.69 -8.36 27.38
N ALA A 5 -2.95 -8.52 27.80
CA ALA A 5 -4.08 -8.68 26.88
C ALA A 5 -4.27 -7.47 25.95
N THR A 6 -3.63 -6.34 26.27
CA THR A 6 -3.62 -5.12 25.49
C THR A 6 -2.28 -4.96 24.76
N PRO A 7 -2.29 -4.66 23.45
CA PRO A 7 -1.07 -4.39 22.69
C PRO A 7 -0.33 -3.18 23.28
N GLN A 8 0.98 -3.31 23.43
CA GLN A 8 1.81 -2.22 23.95
C GLN A 8 2.12 -1.19 22.87
N ALA A 9 2.45 0.05 23.26
CA ALA A 9 2.81 1.13 22.33
C ALA A 9 3.92 0.73 21.33
N VAL A 10 4.84 -0.13 21.76
CA VAL A 10 5.94 -0.66 20.93
C VAL A 10 5.44 -1.57 19.79
N GLU A 11 4.31 -2.26 19.97
CA GLU A 11 3.72 -3.09 18.92
C GLU A 11 3.20 -2.25 17.75
N TYR A 12 2.67 -1.06 18.02
CA TYR A 12 2.25 -0.12 16.97
C TYR A 12 3.43 0.46 16.18
N VAL A 13 4.60 0.63 16.82
CA VAL A 13 5.83 1.04 16.12
C VAL A 13 6.26 0.00 15.08
N ARG A 14 5.93 -1.28 15.31
CA ARG A 14 6.27 -2.38 14.40
C ARG A 14 5.37 -2.50 13.18
N ILE A 15 4.27 -1.78 13.11
CA ILE A 15 3.43 -1.65 11.90
C ILE A 15 3.34 -0.19 11.42
N LEU A 16 4.30 0.64 11.85
CA LEU A 16 4.30 2.08 11.60
C LEU A 16 4.33 2.42 10.10
N PRO A 17 5.18 1.82 9.25
CA PRO A 17 5.16 2.08 7.81
C PRO A 17 3.79 1.83 7.18
N GLU A 18 3.13 0.75 7.56
CA GLU A 18 1.84 0.31 7.05
C GLU A 18 0.71 1.25 7.49
N LEU A 19 0.76 1.71 8.75
CA LEU A 19 -0.15 2.73 9.25
C LEU A 19 0.02 4.06 8.53
N VAL A 20 1.25 4.51 8.30
CA VAL A 20 1.53 5.75 7.56
C VAL A 20 0.97 5.66 6.15
N LEU A 21 1.30 4.60 5.40
CA LEU A 21 0.79 4.40 4.04
C LEU A 21 -0.75 4.36 4.01
N SER A 22 -1.38 3.65 4.96
CA SER A 22 -2.85 3.55 5.05
C SER A 22 -3.50 4.89 5.33
N ILE A 23 -2.96 5.68 6.27
CA ILE A 23 -3.48 7.00 6.62
C ILE A 23 -3.36 7.94 5.42
N PHE A 24 -2.20 7.99 4.77
CA PHE A 24 -2.03 8.83 3.59
C PHE A 24 -2.92 8.37 2.43
N GLY A 25 -3.11 7.06 2.23
CA GLY A 25 -4.04 6.51 1.23
C GLY A 25 -5.49 6.95 1.49
N MET A 26 -5.94 6.87 2.75
CA MET A 26 -7.26 7.37 3.15
C MET A 26 -7.38 8.88 2.98
N VAL A 27 -6.38 9.66 3.40
CA VAL A 27 -6.37 11.12 3.22
C VAL A 27 -6.47 11.48 1.75
N VAL A 28 -5.70 10.84 0.87
CA VAL A 28 -5.78 11.07 -0.57
C VAL A 28 -7.19 10.78 -1.11
N MET A 29 -7.81 9.67 -0.71
CA MET A 29 -9.17 9.32 -1.15
C MET A 29 -10.26 10.26 -0.60
N VAL A 30 -10.11 10.76 0.63
CA VAL A 30 -11.07 11.71 1.23
C VAL A 30 -10.90 13.10 0.64
N VAL A 31 -9.68 13.49 0.31
CA VAL A 31 -9.36 14.81 -0.25
C VAL A 31 -9.71 14.89 -1.74
N ASP A 32 -9.66 13.79 -2.49
CA ASP A 32 -10.00 13.73 -3.92
C ASP A 32 -11.37 14.37 -4.26
N PRO A 33 -12.50 14.02 -3.60
CA PRO A 33 -13.80 14.65 -3.89
C PRO A 33 -13.94 16.09 -3.38
N LEU A 34 -13.03 16.55 -2.50
CA LEU A 34 -13.11 17.88 -1.89
C LEU A 34 -12.36 18.95 -2.70
N ILE A 35 -11.56 18.55 -3.69
CA ILE A 35 -10.68 19.44 -4.45
C ILE A 35 -11.11 19.45 -5.93
N ASP A 36 -11.08 20.64 -6.55
CA ASP A 36 -11.40 20.82 -7.97
C ASP A 36 -10.53 19.94 -8.91
N GLU A 37 -11.20 19.04 -9.63
CA GLU A 37 -10.64 17.92 -10.41
C GLU A 37 -9.59 18.31 -11.46
N ARG A 38 -9.64 19.55 -11.98
CA ARG A 38 -8.80 19.98 -13.11
C ARG A 38 -7.49 20.65 -12.71
N ARG A 39 -7.38 21.19 -11.49
CA ARG A 39 -6.25 22.05 -11.12
C ARG A 39 -5.24 21.39 -10.20
N ASN A 40 -5.59 20.27 -9.57
CA ASN A 40 -4.86 19.81 -8.39
C ASN A 40 -4.42 18.34 -8.36
N GLN A 41 -4.36 17.65 -9.50
CA GLN A 41 -3.86 16.27 -9.57
C GLN A 41 -2.43 16.12 -9.01
N ARG A 42 -1.59 17.15 -9.21
CA ARG A 42 -0.25 17.22 -8.63
C ARG A 42 -0.27 17.29 -7.10
N THR A 43 -1.25 17.93 -6.48
CA THR A 43 -1.34 18.02 -5.02
C THR A 43 -1.70 16.68 -4.40
N LEU A 44 -2.63 15.92 -4.99
CA LEU A 44 -2.92 14.55 -4.54
C LEU A 44 -1.70 13.65 -4.70
N GLY A 45 -1.00 13.76 -5.82
CA GLY A 45 0.27 13.07 -6.06
C GLY A 45 1.36 13.45 -5.05
N ASN A 46 1.45 14.72 -4.67
CA ASN A 46 2.40 15.22 -3.67
C ASN A 46 2.06 14.70 -2.26
N ILE A 47 0.78 14.64 -1.90
CA ILE A 47 0.35 14.04 -0.62
C ILE A 47 0.73 12.56 -0.59
N ALA A 48 0.49 11.82 -1.68
CA ALA A 48 0.85 10.42 -1.76
C ALA A 48 2.38 10.20 -1.69
N LEU A 49 3.16 11.06 -2.36
CA LEU A 49 4.61 11.04 -2.31
C LEU A 49 5.14 11.37 -0.90
N LEU A 50 4.53 12.34 -0.21
CA LEU A 50 4.84 12.62 1.19
C LEU A 50 4.53 11.39 2.06
N GLY A 51 3.44 10.67 1.79
CA GLY A 51 3.10 9.43 2.46
C GLY A 51 4.14 8.33 2.26
N SER A 52 4.63 8.13 1.04
CA SER A 52 5.67 7.13 0.77
C SER A 52 7.02 7.51 1.37
N LEU A 53 7.41 8.79 1.33
CA LEU A 53 8.61 9.30 2.00
C LEU A 53 8.51 9.17 3.53
N ALA A 54 7.35 9.49 4.09
CA ALA A 54 7.09 9.30 5.52
C ALA A 54 7.14 7.81 5.90
N ALA A 55 6.70 6.90 5.03
CA ALA A 55 6.80 5.46 5.23
C ALA A 55 8.26 4.96 5.20
N ILE A 56 9.13 5.56 4.37
CA ILE A 56 10.57 5.28 4.39
C ILE A 56 11.17 5.69 5.75
N VAL A 57 10.87 6.90 6.23
CA VAL A 57 11.32 7.36 7.55
C VAL A 57 10.76 6.48 8.67
N ALA A 58 9.49 6.08 8.57
CA ALA A 58 8.85 5.16 9.48
C ALA A 58 9.57 3.79 9.52
N THR A 59 10.01 3.29 8.36
CA THR A 59 10.77 2.04 8.26
C THR A 59 12.14 2.16 8.93
N LEU A 60 12.82 3.29 8.76
CA LEU A 60 14.08 3.56 9.46
C LEU A 60 13.88 3.60 10.98
N TYR A 61 12.78 4.20 11.46
CA TYR A 61 12.46 4.22 12.88
C TYR A 61 12.10 2.83 13.41
N GLN A 62 11.27 2.08 12.67
CA GLN A 62 10.89 0.69 12.97
C GLN A 62 12.12 -0.22 13.11
N SER A 63 13.17 -0.01 12.30
CA SER A 63 14.41 -0.81 12.36
C SER A 63 15.13 -0.77 13.72
N GLN A 64 14.87 0.26 14.53
CA GLN A 64 15.45 0.40 15.87
C GLN A 64 14.75 -0.49 16.91
N PHE A 65 13.59 -1.07 16.59
CA PHE A 65 12.75 -1.86 17.50
C PHE A 65 12.39 -3.25 16.94
N PRO A 66 13.38 -4.13 16.70
CA PRO A 66 13.13 -5.47 16.18
C PRO A 66 12.29 -6.34 17.13
N GLY A 67 11.70 -7.39 16.58
CA GLY A 67 10.99 -8.45 17.31
C GLY A 67 9.51 -8.60 16.92
N SER A 68 8.82 -9.47 17.65
CA SER A 68 7.47 -9.90 17.30
C SER A 68 6.36 -9.16 18.04
N ALA A 69 5.34 -8.71 17.30
CA ALA A 69 4.17 -7.98 17.78
C ALA A 69 2.88 -8.79 17.59
N PHE A 70 1.82 -8.37 18.27
CA PHE A 70 0.46 -8.90 18.12
C PHE A 70 0.42 -10.43 18.21
N TRP A 71 0.80 -10.98 19.36
CA TRP A 71 0.78 -12.44 19.59
C TRP A 71 1.59 -13.24 18.56
N ASN A 72 2.70 -12.67 18.08
CA ASN A 72 3.60 -13.29 17.09
C ASN A 72 2.98 -13.44 15.69
N MET A 73 1.95 -12.66 15.36
CA MET A 73 1.42 -12.57 13.99
C MET A 73 2.35 -11.77 13.06
N VAL A 74 3.01 -10.74 13.60
CA VAL A 74 3.96 -9.88 12.87
C VAL A 74 5.34 -10.00 13.52
N ASN A 75 6.38 -10.20 12.71
CA ASN A 75 7.77 -10.19 13.15
C ASN A 75 8.57 -9.18 12.33
N VAL A 76 9.25 -8.25 13.01
CA VAL A 76 10.13 -7.27 12.37
C VAL A 76 11.58 -7.70 12.58
N ASP A 77 12.24 -8.04 11.48
CA ASP A 77 13.67 -8.34 11.43
C ASP A 77 14.34 -7.62 10.23
N THR A 78 15.62 -7.89 9.99
CA THR A 78 16.37 -7.29 8.88
C THR A 78 15.77 -7.62 7.51
N PHE A 79 15.14 -8.78 7.35
CA PHE A 79 14.50 -9.17 6.10
C PHE A 79 13.25 -8.32 5.86
N SER A 80 12.34 -8.23 6.84
CA SER A 80 11.14 -7.40 6.71
C SER A 80 11.48 -5.92 6.50
N VAL A 81 12.45 -5.39 7.24
CA VAL A 81 12.91 -3.99 7.10
C VAL A 81 13.45 -3.72 5.70
N PHE A 82 14.22 -4.64 5.11
CA PHE A 82 14.72 -4.51 3.75
C PHE A 82 13.57 -4.44 2.74
N PHE A 83 12.57 -5.33 2.86
CA PHE A 83 11.41 -5.32 1.97
C PHE A 83 10.52 -4.09 2.16
N HIS A 84 10.31 -3.64 3.40
CA HIS A 84 9.60 -2.38 3.67
C HIS A 84 10.27 -1.19 2.97
N PHE A 85 11.60 -1.10 3.05
CA PHE A 85 12.36 -0.06 2.36
C PHE A 85 12.26 -0.19 0.84
N LEU A 86 12.42 -1.40 0.30
CA LEU A 86 12.31 -1.65 -1.14
C LEU A 86 10.93 -1.29 -1.69
N VAL A 87 9.87 -1.77 -1.04
CA VAL A 87 8.47 -1.53 -1.46
C VAL A 87 8.18 -0.04 -1.41
N THR A 88 8.48 0.64 -0.30
CA THR A 88 8.20 2.08 -0.16
C THR A 88 9.01 2.94 -1.13
N ALA A 89 10.26 2.57 -1.44
CA ALA A 89 11.08 3.24 -2.45
C ALA A 89 10.49 3.05 -3.87
N VAL A 90 10.09 1.83 -4.23
CA VAL A 90 9.42 1.54 -5.52
C VAL A 90 8.11 2.33 -5.61
N THR A 91 7.32 2.36 -4.55
CA THR A 91 6.08 3.14 -4.48
C THR A 91 6.34 4.63 -4.73
N ALA A 92 7.38 5.22 -4.15
CA ALA A 92 7.76 6.61 -4.41
C ALA A 92 8.11 6.85 -5.89
N VAL A 93 8.90 5.95 -6.50
CA VAL A 93 9.28 6.04 -7.92
C VAL A 93 8.06 5.89 -8.84
N VAL A 94 7.15 4.96 -8.53
CA VAL A 94 5.89 4.77 -9.26
C VAL A 94 5.06 6.06 -9.20
N ILE A 95 4.88 6.66 -8.02
CA ILE A 95 4.13 7.91 -7.86
C ILE A 95 4.75 9.04 -8.69
N LEU A 96 6.08 9.21 -8.65
CA LEU A 96 6.79 10.22 -9.45
C LEU A 96 6.59 10.03 -10.96
N THR A 97 6.69 8.78 -11.42
CA THR A 97 6.51 8.44 -12.85
C THR A 97 5.06 8.70 -13.29
N SER A 98 4.10 8.51 -12.38
CA SER A 98 2.68 8.70 -12.69
C SER A 98 2.24 10.16 -12.81
N TYR A 99 3.06 11.13 -12.39
CA TYR A 99 2.72 12.57 -12.51
C TYR A 99 2.49 12.98 -13.97
N GLU A 100 3.45 12.66 -14.86
CA GLU A 100 3.34 12.97 -16.28
C GLU A 100 2.24 12.15 -16.95
N TYR A 101 2.13 10.87 -16.58
CA TYR A 101 1.11 9.98 -17.13
C TYR A 101 -0.33 10.45 -16.83
N MET A 102 -0.59 10.91 -15.60
CA MET A 102 -1.91 11.41 -15.19
C MET A 102 -2.27 12.74 -15.86
N GLU A 103 -1.29 13.65 -16.01
CA GLU A 103 -1.49 14.93 -16.68
C GLU A 103 -1.90 14.75 -18.15
N VAL A 104 -1.29 13.79 -18.85
CA VAL A 104 -1.61 13.46 -20.25
C VAL A 104 -2.98 12.78 -20.39
N GLN A 105 -3.33 11.87 -19.48
CA GLN A 105 -4.55 11.05 -19.63
C GLN A 105 -5.82 11.70 -19.06
N GLN A 106 -5.71 12.79 -18.30
CA GLN A 106 -6.86 13.52 -17.70
C GLN A 106 -7.80 12.60 -16.88
N ILE A 107 -7.22 11.65 -16.15
CA ILE A 107 -7.97 10.69 -15.31
C ILE A 107 -8.05 11.25 -13.88
N ARG A 108 -9.11 10.92 -13.14
CA ARG A 108 -9.21 11.21 -11.70
C ARG A 108 -8.03 10.58 -10.95
N ALA A 109 -7.29 11.40 -10.21
CA ALA A 109 -5.96 11.02 -9.73
C ALA A 109 -5.95 10.48 -8.29
N GLY A 110 -6.94 10.80 -7.45
CA GLY A 110 -6.92 10.40 -6.04
C GLY A 110 -7.08 8.91 -5.82
N GLU A 111 -8.08 8.27 -6.45
CA GLU A 111 -8.27 6.82 -6.37
C GLU A 111 -7.00 6.06 -6.81
N TYR A 112 -6.32 6.53 -7.87
CA TYR A 112 -5.09 5.94 -8.38
C TYR A 112 -3.97 5.91 -7.33
N TYR A 113 -3.66 7.08 -6.76
CA TYR A 113 -2.60 7.18 -5.75
C TYR A 113 -2.97 6.48 -4.45
N GLY A 114 -4.24 6.51 -4.04
CA GLY A 114 -4.73 5.78 -2.87
C GLY A 114 -4.53 4.27 -3.04
N LEU A 115 -4.91 3.71 -4.19
CA LEU A 115 -4.73 2.27 -4.48
C LEU A 115 -3.26 1.87 -4.54
N ILE A 116 -2.36 2.72 -5.04
CA ILE A 116 -0.92 2.47 -4.98
C ILE A 116 -0.44 2.34 -3.53
N LEU A 117 -0.86 3.26 -2.65
CA LEU A 117 -0.49 3.22 -1.24
C LEU A 117 -1.07 2.00 -0.53
N PHE A 118 -2.34 1.65 -0.76
CA PHE A 118 -2.94 0.44 -0.19
C PHE A 118 -2.29 -0.86 -0.70
N GLY A 119 -1.91 -0.91 -1.98
CA GLY A 119 -1.14 -2.03 -2.51
C GLY A 119 0.21 -2.18 -1.80
N ALA A 120 0.89 -1.07 -1.52
CA ALA A 120 2.14 -1.05 -0.76
C ALA A 120 1.96 -1.51 0.69
N VAL A 121 0.84 -1.16 1.34
CA VAL A 121 0.49 -1.68 2.69
C VAL A 121 0.46 -3.21 2.68
N GLY A 122 -0.25 -3.82 1.72
CA GLY A 122 -0.32 -5.27 1.58
C GLY A 122 1.07 -5.89 1.37
N MET A 123 1.89 -5.31 0.49
CA MET A 123 3.25 -5.81 0.24
C MET A 123 4.17 -5.70 1.46
N CYS A 124 4.08 -4.62 2.25
CA CYS A 124 4.85 -4.48 3.49
C CYS A 124 4.41 -5.51 4.54
N LEU A 125 3.10 -5.59 4.82
CA LEU A 125 2.54 -6.57 5.77
C LEU A 125 2.94 -8.00 5.41
N MET A 126 2.95 -8.34 4.13
CA MET A 126 3.34 -9.68 3.66
C MET A 126 4.78 -10.03 4.04
N SER A 127 5.70 -9.06 4.04
CA SER A 127 7.11 -9.28 4.36
C SER A 127 7.39 -9.45 5.86
N SER A 128 6.46 -9.04 6.73
CA SER A 128 6.56 -9.14 8.18
C SER A 128 5.58 -10.16 8.78
N ALA A 129 4.73 -10.79 7.97
CA ALA A 129 3.75 -11.75 8.41
C ALA A 129 4.37 -13.12 8.76
N VAL A 130 3.96 -13.67 9.89
CA VAL A 130 4.44 -14.97 10.40
C VAL A 130 3.46 -16.10 10.11
N GLU A 131 2.16 -15.80 10.14
CA GLU A 131 1.10 -16.78 9.93
C GLU A 131 0.47 -16.70 8.54
N LEU A 132 -0.03 -17.84 8.06
CA LEU A 132 -0.60 -17.97 6.72
C LEU A 132 -1.82 -17.06 6.51
N VAL A 133 -2.65 -16.87 7.54
CA VAL A 133 -3.84 -16.01 7.46
C VAL A 133 -3.45 -14.56 7.20
N LEU A 134 -2.44 -14.04 7.91
CA LEU A 134 -1.97 -12.68 7.70
C LEU A 134 -1.28 -12.52 6.33
N ILE A 135 -0.48 -13.51 5.91
CA ILE A 135 0.12 -13.53 4.57
C ILE A 135 -0.99 -13.47 3.50
N PHE A 136 -2.04 -14.27 3.64
CA PHE A 136 -3.19 -14.28 2.73
C PHE A 136 -3.90 -12.92 2.67
N ILE A 137 -4.21 -12.32 3.83
CA ILE A 137 -4.85 -11.00 3.88
C ILE A 137 -3.96 -9.94 3.23
N ALA A 138 -2.66 -9.96 3.50
CA ALA A 138 -1.70 -9.03 2.92
C ALA A 138 -1.60 -9.16 1.39
N LEU A 139 -1.61 -10.41 0.88
CA LEU A 139 -1.68 -10.72 -0.54
C LEU A 139 -2.96 -10.17 -1.17
N GLU A 140 -4.13 -10.40 -0.55
CA GLU A 140 -5.41 -9.93 -1.08
C GLU A 140 -5.51 -8.40 -1.13
N ILE A 141 -4.98 -7.68 -0.13
CA ILE A 141 -4.91 -6.22 -0.14
C ILE A 141 -4.08 -5.71 -1.34
N SER A 142 -2.93 -6.32 -1.57
CA SER A 142 -2.04 -5.99 -2.70
C SER A 142 -2.70 -6.31 -4.06
N SER A 143 -3.29 -7.50 -4.15
CA SER A 143 -3.95 -8.03 -5.34
C SER A 143 -5.15 -7.20 -5.76
N ILE A 144 -6.11 -6.94 -4.86
CA ILE A 144 -7.31 -6.14 -5.16
C ILE A 144 -6.91 -4.74 -5.64
N SER A 145 -5.94 -4.11 -4.97
CA SER A 145 -5.41 -2.81 -5.38
C SER A 145 -4.88 -2.84 -6.82
N THR A 146 -4.11 -3.89 -7.14
CA THR A 146 -3.52 -4.07 -8.48
C THR A 146 -4.56 -4.39 -9.54
N TYR A 147 -5.60 -5.18 -9.23
CA TYR A 147 -6.69 -5.49 -10.17
C TYR A 147 -7.47 -4.25 -10.55
N ILE A 148 -7.74 -3.37 -9.58
CA ILE A 148 -8.41 -2.09 -9.84
C ILE A 148 -7.51 -1.17 -10.67
N LEU A 149 -6.21 -1.11 -10.36
CA LEU A 149 -5.24 -0.31 -11.11
C LEU A 149 -5.07 -0.78 -12.57
N ALA A 150 -5.11 -2.08 -12.84
CA ALA A 150 -5.08 -2.63 -14.20
C ALA A 150 -6.28 -2.16 -15.05
N GLY A 151 -7.43 -1.98 -14.39
CA GLY A 151 -8.70 -1.55 -14.99
C GLY A 151 -8.99 -0.05 -14.89
N PHE A 152 -7.99 0.74 -14.46
CA PHE A 152 -8.23 2.13 -14.06
C PHE A 152 -8.79 2.98 -15.22
N ARG A 153 -8.41 2.68 -16.46
CA ARG A 153 -8.93 3.35 -17.67
C ARG A 153 -10.27 2.73 -18.10
N ARG A 154 -11.31 2.93 -17.30
CA ARG A 154 -12.67 2.38 -17.53
C ARG A 154 -13.29 2.65 -18.92
N ARG A 155 -12.86 3.71 -19.61
CA ARG A 155 -13.33 4.05 -20.97
C ARG A 155 -12.60 3.30 -22.08
N ALA A 156 -11.48 2.64 -21.77
CA ALA A 156 -10.71 1.84 -22.71
C ALA A 156 -11.04 0.35 -22.53
N ALA A 157 -11.67 -0.25 -23.54
CA ALA A 157 -12.07 -1.67 -23.49
C ALA A 157 -10.91 -2.62 -23.13
N ILE A 158 -9.70 -2.31 -23.63
CA ILE A 158 -8.47 -3.09 -23.35
C ILE A 158 -8.14 -3.07 -21.84
N SER A 159 -8.33 -1.95 -21.14
CA SER A 159 -8.04 -1.85 -19.69
C SER A 159 -9.08 -2.64 -18.88
N SER A 160 -10.36 -2.55 -19.25
CA SER A 160 -11.42 -3.34 -18.61
C SER A 160 -11.19 -4.84 -18.81
N GLU A 161 -10.89 -5.28 -20.03
CA GLU A 161 -10.56 -6.68 -20.30
C GLU A 161 -9.32 -7.16 -19.52
N ALA A 162 -8.27 -6.33 -19.44
CA ALA A 162 -7.07 -6.64 -18.67
C ALA A 162 -7.38 -6.82 -17.18
N SER A 163 -8.17 -5.93 -16.55
CA SER A 163 -8.54 -6.09 -15.13
C SER A 163 -9.30 -7.38 -14.86
N VAL A 164 -10.23 -7.76 -15.73
CA VAL A 164 -10.99 -9.01 -15.57
C VAL A 164 -10.07 -10.21 -15.71
N LYS A 165 -9.13 -10.22 -16.67
CA LYS A 165 -8.14 -11.29 -16.82
C LYS A 165 -7.22 -11.39 -15.60
N TYR A 166 -6.72 -10.27 -15.10
CA TYR A 166 -5.86 -10.23 -13.91
C TYR A 166 -6.61 -10.69 -12.66
N PHE A 167 -7.85 -10.22 -12.46
CA PHE A 167 -8.71 -10.65 -11.37
C PHE A 167 -8.99 -12.16 -11.42
N LEU A 168 -9.41 -12.70 -12.57
CA LEU A 168 -9.71 -14.14 -12.68
C LEU A 168 -8.48 -15.01 -12.47
N LEU A 169 -7.34 -14.65 -13.07
CA LEU A 169 -6.08 -15.37 -12.87
C LEU A 169 -5.65 -15.33 -11.39
N GLY A 170 -5.77 -14.15 -10.79
CA GLY A 170 -5.43 -13.89 -9.41
C GLY A 170 -6.31 -14.65 -8.42
N SER A 171 -7.63 -14.50 -8.50
CA SER A 171 -8.58 -15.22 -7.66
C SER A 171 -8.48 -16.74 -7.80
N PHE A 172 -8.16 -17.24 -9.00
CA PHE A 172 -7.89 -18.66 -9.17
C PHE A 172 -6.60 -19.07 -8.44
N ALA A 173 -5.50 -18.31 -8.57
CA ALA A 173 -4.27 -18.58 -7.83
C ALA A 173 -4.47 -18.51 -6.31
N THR A 174 -5.21 -17.52 -5.82
CA THR A 174 -5.59 -17.38 -4.40
C THR A 174 -6.36 -18.60 -3.89
N ALA A 175 -7.19 -19.24 -4.71
CA ALA A 175 -7.94 -20.44 -4.30
C ALA A 175 -7.06 -21.69 -4.09
N PHE A 176 -5.84 -21.71 -4.63
CA PHE A 176 -4.86 -22.79 -4.39
C PHE A 176 -3.87 -22.50 -3.25
N PHE A 177 -3.82 -21.25 -2.77
CA PHE A 177 -2.95 -20.82 -1.68
C PHE A 177 -3.46 -21.34 -0.33
#